data_AF-A0ABD5PFK0-F1
#
_entry.id   AF-A0ABD5PFK0-F1
#
_cell.length_a   1.000
_cell.length_b   1.000
_cell.length_c   1.000
_cell.angle_alpha   90.00
_cell.angle_beta   90.00
_cell.angle_gamma   90.00
#
_symmetry.space_group_name_H-M   'P 1'
#
loop_
_entity.id
_entity.type
_entity.pdbx_description
1 polymer ?
#
loop_
_entity_poly.entity_id
_entity_poly.type
_entity_poly.pdbx_seq_one_letter_code
_entity_poly.pdbx_strand_id
1 'polypeptide(L)'
;MSPPSPDSTTGPGDPTTTREGNALDDLLPEATVDSKWWYWIAAVPAYFVLTLLFGGAAFFLVLAGVGIDLLGGLGVATFGVTALLVVFAFLVALPGLLLAVLFPVAIYVDARAVERAALDWRPDPVLYGLVAVVGVVATNFVVSVPLACYYLYKRHEAVGTP
;
A
#
# COMPACT_ATOMS: atom_id res chain seq x y z
N MET A 1 26.08 56.84 -24.54
CA MET A 1 27.00 55.73 -24.21
C MET A 1 26.80 55.42 -22.73
N SER A 2 26.06 54.37 -22.45
CA SER A 2 25.86 53.86 -21.07
C SER A 2 27.02 52.92 -20.72
N PRO A 3 27.49 52.90 -19.46
CA PRO A 3 28.43 51.87 -19.01
C PRO A 3 27.68 50.54 -18.74
N PRO A 4 28.33 49.36 -18.91
CA PRO A 4 27.75 48.07 -18.53
C PRO A 4 28.22 47.56 -17.15
N SER A 5 27.40 46.65 -16.60
CA SER A 5 27.70 45.57 -15.61
C SER A 5 27.64 45.95 -14.10
N PRO A 6 27.15 45.05 -13.20
CA PRO A 6 27.55 43.64 -13.11
C PRO A 6 26.44 42.58 -13.14
N ASP A 7 26.80 41.43 -13.72
CA ASP A 7 26.08 40.17 -13.66
C ASP A 7 25.93 39.69 -12.21
N SER A 8 24.69 39.50 -11.78
CA SER A 8 24.37 38.69 -10.61
C SER A 8 24.40 37.21 -11.02
N THR A 9 25.49 36.53 -10.66
CA THR A 9 25.61 35.08 -10.69
C THR A 9 24.61 34.45 -9.70
N THR A 10 23.39 34.22 -10.16
CA THR A 10 22.47 33.27 -9.52
C THR A 10 23.02 31.88 -9.79
N GLY A 11 23.62 31.25 -8.78
CA GLY A 11 24.10 29.87 -8.87
C GLY A 11 22.95 28.93 -9.24
N PRO A 12 23.21 27.85 -10.02
CA PRO A 12 22.16 26.89 -10.35
C PRO A 12 21.69 26.21 -9.08
N GLY A 13 20.41 26.35 -8.76
CA GLY A 13 19.76 25.37 -7.88
C GLY A 13 19.97 23.99 -8.48
N ASP A 14 20.42 23.05 -7.65
CA ASP A 14 20.71 21.68 -8.03
C ASP A 14 19.53 21.08 -8.84
N PRO A 15 19.72 20.76 -10.14
CA PRO A 15 18.64 20.29 -11.02
C PRO A 15 18.18 18.86 -10.69
N THR A 16 18.86 18.17 -9.76
CA THR A 16 18.64 16.75 -9.53
C THR A 16 17.32 16.46 -8.81
N THR A 17 16.92 17.29 -7.84
CA THR A 17 15.68 17.07 -7.07
C THR A 17 14.40 17.34 -7.87
N THR A 18 14.41 18.31 -8.77
CA THR A 18 13.25 18.64 -9.61
C THR A 18 13.01 17.61 -10.71
N ARG A 19 14.06 16.90 -11.15
CA ARG A 19 13.98 15.93 -12.25
C ARG A 19 13.31 14.62 -11.84
N GLU A 20 13.55 14.15 -10.61
CA GLU A 20 13.00 12.87 -10.12
C GLU A 20 11.48 12.93 -9.89
N GLY A 21 10.97 14.05 -9.33
CA GLY A 21 9.51 14.27 -9.23
C GLY A 21 8.81 14.30 -10.59
N ASN A 22 9.49 14.82 -11.62
CA ASN A 22 8.97 14.86 -12.98
C ASN A 22 8.91 13.47 -13.64
N ALA A 23 9.89 12.60 -13.38
CA ALA A 23 9.97 11.29 -14.04
C ALA A 23 8.87 10.31 -13.56
N LEU A 24 8.55 10.31 -12.27
CA LEU A 24 7.41 9.52 -11.75
C LEU A 24 6.09 10.05 -12.28
N ASP A 25 6.01 11.36 -12.48
CA ASP A 25 4.80 12.02 -12.95
C ASP A 25 4.46 11.68 -14.39
N ASP A 26 5.48 11.53 -15.25
CA ASP A 26 5.36 11.10 -16.64
C ASP A 26 5.01 9.60 -16.80
N LEU A 27 5.44 8.76 -15.86
CA LEU A 27 5.25 7.30 -15.93
C LEU A 27 3.90 6.84 -15.37
N LEU A 28 3.39 7.53 -14.35
CA LEU A 28 2.19 7.11 -13.62
C LEU A 28 0.94 7.85 -14.11
N PRO A 29 -0.20 7.14 -14.22
CA PRO A 29 -1.42 7.70 -14.79
C PRO A 29 -1.85 8.96 -14.04
N GLU A 30 -2.30 9.96 -14.80
CA GLU A 30 -2.96 11.12 -14.23
C GLU A 30 -4.28 10.72 -13.58
N ALA A 31 -4.57 11.30 -12.42
CA ALA A 31 -5.77 11.02 -11.65
C ALA A 31 -6.34 12.34 -11.11
N THR A 32 -7.67 12.42 -11.11
CA THR A 32 -8.41 13.49 -10.44
C THR A 32 -8.75 13.06 -9.01
N VAL A 33 -9.16 14.02 -8.17
CA VAL A 33 -9.55 13.76 -6.78
C VAL A 33 -10.75 12.80 -6.66
N ASP A 34 -11.62 12.76 -7.67
CA ASP A 34 -12.77 11.85 -7.74
C ASP A 34 -12.41 10.43 -8.23
N SER A 35 -11.13 10.17 -8.52
CA SER A 35 -10.68 8.87 -9.00
C SER A 35 -10.84 7.78 -7.93
N LYS A 36 -10.92 6.53 -8.40
CA LYS A 36 -11.16 5.35 -7.56
C LYS A 36 -9.88 4.68 -7.05
N TRP A 37 -8.74 5.35 -7.14
CA TRP A 37 -7.45 4.80 -6.71
C TRP A 37 -7.43 4.46 -5.21
N TRP A 38 -8.20 5.20 -4.41
CA TRP A 38 -8.40 4.93 -2.99
C TRP A 38 -8.93 3.52 -2.68
N TYR A 39 -9.61 2.83 -3.62
CA TYR A 39 -10.03 1.44 -3.41
C TYR A 39 -8.86 0.48 -3.21
N TRP A 40 -7.73 0.70 -3.88
CA TRP A 40 -6.52 -0.11 -3.67
C TRP A 40 -5.88 0.15 -2.30
N ILE A 41 -6.04 1.36 -1.78
CA ILE A 41 -5.62 1.74 -0.42
C ILE A 41 -6.54 1.05 0.60
N ALA A 42 -7.85 1.11 0.40
CA ALA A 42 -8.85 0.45 1.27
C ALA A 42 -8.77 -1.09 1.22
N ALA A 43 -8.29 -1.66 0.11
CA ALA A 43 -8.07 -3.09 -0.01
C ALA A 43 -7.00 -3.61 0.97
N VAL A 44 -6.04 -2.80 1.41
CA VAL A 44 -4.99 -3.21 2.36
C VAL A 44 -5.55 -3.61 3.74
N PRO A 45 -6.26 -2.75 4.48
CA PRO A 45 -6.86 -3.15 5.76
C PRO A 45 -7.90 -4.25 5.59
N ALA A 46 -8.67 -4.25 4.49
CA ALA A 46 -9.64 -5.32 4.21
C ALA A 46 -8.95 -6.68 4.00
N TYR A 47 -7.87 -6.70 3.21
CA TYR A 47 -7.04 -7.89 3.00
C TYR A 47 -6.41 -8.37 4.30
N PHE A 48 -5.91 -7.46 5.13
CA PHE A 48 -5.35 -7.81 6.45
C PHE A 48 -6.39 -8.47 7.37
N VAL A 49 -7.62 -7.95 7.43
CA VAL A 49 -8.69 -8.58 8.21
C VAL A 49 -9.03 -9.97 7.64
N LEU A 50 -9.12 -10.11 6.32
CA LEU A 50 -9.37 -11.40 5.67
C LEU A 50 -8.28 -12.43 5.98
N THR A 51 -7.00 -12.05 5.90
CA THR A 51 -5.88 -12.96 6.20
C THR A 51 -5.81 -13.30 7.68
N LEU A 52 -6.14 -12.36 8.57
CA LEU A 52 -6.20 -12.60 10.01
C LEU A 52 -7.31 -13.61 10.37
N LEU A 53 -8.51 -13.43 9.82
CA LEU A 53 -9.63 -14.35 10.02
C LEU A 53 -9.31 -15.75 9.48
N PHE A 54 -8.74 -15.82 8.27
CA PHE A 54 -8.32 -17.07 7.67
C PHE A 54 -7.23 -17.76 8.50
N GLY A 55 -6.20 -17.02 8.92
CA GLY A 55 -5.11 -17.55 9.76
C GLY A 55 -5.62 -18.06 11.10
N GLY A 56 -6.54 -17.34 11.73
CA GLY A 56 -7.21 -17.78 12.95
C GLY A 56 -8.00 -19.08 12.75
N ALA A 57 -8.81 -19.16 11.69
CA ALA A 57 -9.56 -20.38 11.36
C ALA A 57 -8.62 -21.56 11.05
N ALA A 58 -7.57 -21.31 10.27
CA ALA A 58 -6.55 -22.29 9.93
C ALA A 58 -5.85 -22.86 11.17
N PHE A 59 -5.52 -22.00 12.14
CA PHE A 59 -4.94 -22.42 13.42
C PHE A 59 -5.84 -23.42 14.15
N PHE A 60 -7.13 -23.12 14.30
CA PHE A 60 -8.07 -24.05 14.96
C PHE A 60 -8.29 -25.34 14.16
N LEU A 61 -8.32 -25.27 12.83
CA LEU A 61 -8.41 -26.46 11.98
C LEU A 61 -7.19 -27.37 12.13
N VAL A 62 -5.99 -26.81 12.20
CA VAL A 62 -4.77 -27.58 12.46
C VAL A 62 -4.82 -28.24 13.83
N LEU A 63 -5.21 -27.50 14.88
CA LEU A 63 -5.38 -28.09 16.22
C LEU A 63 -6.39 -29.23 16.23
N ALA A 64 -7.51 -29.09 15.52
CA ALA A 64 -8.51 -30.14 15.38
C ALA A 64 -7.93 -31.37 14.66
N GLY A 65 -7.20 -31.16 13.55
CA GLY A 65 -6.53 -32.24 12.82
C GLY A 65 -5.54 -33.01 13.70
N VAL A 66 -4.69 -32.30 14.44
CA VAL A 66 -3.75 -32.90 15.41
C VAL A 66 -4.51 -33.68 16.48
N GLY A 67 -5.59 -33.13 17.03
CA GLY A 67 -6.42 -33.82 18.02
C GLY A 67 -7.01 -35.13 17.50
N ILE A 68 -7.52 -35.14 16.26
CA ILE A 68 -8.05 -36.36 15.62
C ILE A 68 -6.94 -37.40 15.43
N ASP A 69 -5.75 -36.98 15.00
CA ASP A 69 -4.63 -37.90 14.79
C ASP A 69 -4.15 -38.54 16.09
N LEU A 70 -4.13 -37.78 17.20
CA LEU A 70 -3.84 -38.30 18.54
C LEU A 70 -4.89 -39.33 19.02
N LEU A 71 -6.13 -39.24 18.52
CA LEU A 71 -7.21 -40.18 18.82
C LEU A 71 -7.25 -41.39 17.87
N GLY A 72 -6.24 -41.56 17.01
CA GLY A 72 -6.12 -42.71 16.11
C GLY A 72 -6.29 -42.37 14.63
N GLY A 73 -6.27 -41.09 14.23
CA GLY A 73 -6.30 -40.67 12.82
C GLY A 73 -5.01 -40.95 12.02
N LEU A 74 -3.94 -41.39 12.68
CA LEU A 74 -2.66 -41.83 12.08
C LEU A 74 -1.99 -40.80 11.14
N GLY A 75 -2.29 -39.50 11.31
CA GLY A 75 -1.71 -38.41 10.51
C GLY A 75 -2.56 -38.00 9.29
N VAL A 76 -3.64 -38.73 8.99
CA VAL A 76 -4.49 -38.47 7.82
C VAL A 76 -5.23 -37.13 7.98
N ALA A 77 -5.70 -36.81 9.20
CA ALA A 77 -6.44 -35.58 9.44
C ALA A 77 -5.55 -34.35 9.29
N THR A 78 -4.36 -34.36 9.89
CA THR A 78 -3.38 -33.27 9.75
C THR A 78 -2.91 -33.13 8.31
N PHE A 79 -2.66 -34.22 7.60
CA PHE A 79 -2.29 -34.17 6.18
C PHE A 79 -3.38 -33.52 5.34
N GLY A 80 -4.64 -33.94 5.50
CA GLY A 80 -5.77 -33.37 4.76
C GLY A 80 -5.97 -31.88 5.03
N VAL A 81 -5.92 -31.47 6.31
CA VAL A 81 -6.01 -30.06 6.70
C VAL A 81 -4.85 -29.26 6.10
N THR A 82 -3.62 -29.77 6.18
CA THR A 82 -2.44 -29.08 5.65
C THR A 82 -2.53 -28.90 4.14
N ALA A 83 -2.92 -29.95 3.40
CA ALA A 83 -3.09 -29.87 1.95
C ALA A 83 -4.13 -28.81 1.56
N LEU A 84 -5.27 -28.76 2.26
CA LEU A 84 -6.29 -27.73 2.07
C LEU A 84 -5.74 -26.33 2.32
N LEU A 85 -5.03 -26.14 3.44
CA LEU A 85 -4.46 -24.85 3.81
C LEU A 85 -3.39 -24.37 2.82
N VAL A 86 -2.60 -25.27 2.25
CA VAL A 86 -1.64 -24.92 1.19
C VAL A 86 -2.37 -24.35 -0.02
N VAL A 87 -3.45 -25.00 -0.50
CA VAL A 87 -4.24 -24.49 -1.63
C VAL A 87 -4.81 -23.11 -1.32
N PHE A 88 -5.40 -22.92 -0.15
CA PHE A 88 -5.93 -21.62 0.26
C PHE A 88 -4.83 -20.56 0.43
N ALA A 89 -3.66 -20.93 0.95
CA ALA A 89 -2.54 -20.02 1.09
C ALA A 89 -2.11 -19.45 -0.27
N PHE A 90 -2.07 -20.27 -1.33
CA PHE A 90 -1.82 -19.78 -2.69
C PHE A 90 -2.91 -18.81 -3.18
N LEU A 91 -4.19 -19.11 -2.91
CA LEU A 91 -5.30 -18.23 -3.30
C LEU A 91 -5.24 -16.86 -2.60
N VAL A 92 -4.75 -16.82 -1.36
CA VAL A 92 -4.59 -15.59 -0.57
C VAL A 92 -3.30 -14.85 -0.92
N ALA A 93 -2.22 -15.56 -1.24
CA ALA A 93 -0.93 -14.97 -1.58
C ALA A 93 -0.96 -14.16 -2.88
N LEU A 94 -1.75 -14.58 -3.88
CA LEU A 94 -1.83 -13.87 -5.17
C LEU A 94 -2.41 -12.45 -5.04
N PRO A 95 -3.57 -12.21 -4.38
CA PRO A 95 -4.03 -10.86 -4.07
C PRO A 95 -3.04 -10.06 -3.22
N GLY A 96 -2.35 -10.71 -2.27
CA GLY A 96 -1.32 -10.06 -1.45
C GLY A 96 -0.16 -9.55 -2.29
N LEU A 97 0.31 -10.34 -3.24
CA LEU A 97 1.35 -9.94 -4.19
C LEU A 97 0.88 -8.79 -5.09
N LEU A 98 -0.37 -8.84 -5.55
CA LEU A 98 -0.95 -7.74 -6.33
C LEU A 98 -0.99 -6.44 -5.50
N LEU A 99 -1.44 -6.51 -4.25
CA LEU A 99 -1.45 -5.37 -3.34
C LEU A 99 -0.05 -4.87 -3.00
N ALA A 100 0.96 -5.74 -2.96
CA ALA A 100 2.34 -5.36 -2.68
C ALA A 100 2.87 -4.37 -3.73
N VAL A 101 2.39 -4.50 -4.97
CA VAL A 101 2.74 -3.60 -6.07
C VAL A 101 1.75 -2.43 -6.16
N LEU A 102 0.45 -2.70 -6.10
CA LEU A 102 -0.55 -1.66 -6.36
C LEU A 102 -0.74 -0.70 -5.20
N PHE A 103 -0.50 -1.09 -3.95
CA PHE A 103 -0.69 -0.18 -2.81
C PHE A 103 0.26 1.03 -2.85
N PRO A 104 1.59 0.88 -3.03
CA PRO A 104 2.48 2.03 -3.15
C PRO A 104 2.16 2.93 -4.35
N VAL A 105 1.78 2.34 -5.49
CA VAL A 105 1.39 3.09 -6.68
C VAL A 105 0.10 3.87 -6.43
N ALA A 106 -0.91 3.21 -5.85
CA ALA A 106 -2.21 3.82 -5.61
C ALA A 106 -2.14 4.98 -4.61
N ILE A 107 -1.40 4.82 -3.51
CA ILE A 107 -1.28 5.89 -2.53
C ILE A 107 -0.50 7.10 -3.08
N TYR A 108 0.53 6.87 -3.91
CA TYR A 108 1.23 7.96 -4.60
C TYR A 108 0.29 8.70 -5.56
N VAL A 109 -0.40 7.97 -6.45
CA VAL A 109 -1.26 8.56 -7.48
C VAL A 109 -2.43 9.33 -6.85
N ASP A 110 -3.06 8.76 -5.82
CA ASP A 110 -4.16 9.40 -5.11
C ASP A 110 -3.68 10.61 -4.30
N ALA A 111 -2.56 10.51 -3.56
CA ALA A 111 -2.01 11.63 -2.79
C ALA A 111 -1.66 12.81 -3.70
N ARG A 112 -1.10 12.52 -4.88
CA ARG A 112 -0.81 13.51 -5.92
C ARG A 112 -2.06 14.20 -6.43
N ALA A 113 -3.15 13.48 -6.62
CA ALA A 113 -4.44 14.05 -7.01
C ALA A 113 -5.01 14.96 -5.91
N VAL A 114 -4.94 14.53 -4.65
CA VAL A 114 -5.40 15.30 -3.49
C VAL A 114 -4.55 16.56 -3.28
N GLU A 115 -3.23 16.46 -3.41
CA GLU A 115 -2.32 17.60 -3.30
C GLU A 115 -2.64 18.69 -4.34
N ARG A 116 -2.85 18.28 -5.60
CA ARG A 116 -3.17 19.20 -6.71
C ARG A 116 -4.55 19.84 -6.58
N ALA A 117 -5.48 19.19 -5.89
CA ALA A 117 -6.79 19.76 -5.62
C ALA A 117 -6.73 20.96 -4.63
N ALA A 118 -5.55 21.25 -4.04
CA ALA A 118 -5.30 22.40 -3.17
C ALA A 118 -6.31 22.53 -2.02
N LEU A 119 -6.65 21.39 -1.42
CA LEU A 119 -7.53 21.29 -0.26
C LEU A 119 -6.80 21.64 1.05
N ASP A 120 -7.55 21.69 2.15
CA ASP A 120 -7.01 22.00 3.49
C ASP A 120 -5.93 21.02 3.97
N TRP A 121 -5.99 19.77 3.51
CA TRP A 121 -4.96 18.76 3.74
C TRP A 121 -4.18 18.49 2.45
N ARG A 122 -2.85 18.65 2.51
CA ARG A 122 -1.93 18.48 1.37
C ARG A 122 -0.93 17.36 1.66
N PRO A 123 -1.23 16.11 1.29
CA PRO A 123 -0.29 15.00 1.45
C PRO A 123 0.90 15.15 0.50
N ASP A 124 2.11 14.84 0.97
CA ASP A 124 3.30 14.71 0.11
C ASP A 124 3.26 13.34 -0.59
N PRO A 125 3.06 13.28 -1.92
CA PRO A 125 2.87 12.01 -2.62
C PRO A 125 4.09 11.10 -2.56
N VAL A 126 5.30 11.68 -2.62
CA VAL A 126 6.56 10.93 -2.59
C VAL A 126 6.75 10.30 -1.23
N LEU A 127 6.49 11.05 -0.14
CA LEU A 127 6.60 10.53 1.22
C LEU A 127 5.63 9.36 1.44
N TYR A 128 4.35 9.51 1.07
CA TYR A 128 3.37 8.44 1.23
C TYR A 128 3.72 7.20 0.38
N GLY A 129 4.15 7.40 -0.87
CA GLY A 129 4.61 6.32 -1.74
C GLY A 129 5.80 5.56 -1.16
N LEU A 130 6.83 6.27 -0.68
CA LEU A 130 8.02 5.65 -0.08
C LEU A 130 7.70 4.90 1.22
N VAL A 131 6.91 5.49 2.12
CA VAL A 131 6.50 4.80 3.36
C VAL A 131 5.67 3.56 3.03
N ALA A 132 4.84 3.60 1.98
CA ALA A 132 4.12 2.42 1.51
C ALA A 132 5.04 1.33 0.96
N VAL A 133 6.06 1.67 0.15
CA VAL A 133 7.08 0.71 -0.30
C VAL A 133 7.79 0.06 0.89
N VAL A 134 8.26 0.87 1.85
CA VAL A 134 8.93 0.37 3.05
C VAL A 134 7.98 -0.48 3.89
N GLY A 135 6.72 -0.06 4.05
CA GLY A 135 5.70 -0.81 4.78
C GLY A 135 5.44 -2.19 4.19
N VAL A 136 5.35 -2.28 2.86
CA VAL A 136 5.19 -3.57 2.16
C VAL A 136 6.45 -4.43 2.31
N VAL A 137 7.62 -3.90 1.96
CA VAL A 137 8.86 -4.70 1.82
C VAL A 137 9.49 -5.03 3.17
N ALA A 138 9.61 -4.06 4.08
CA ALA A 138 10.32 -4.24 5.35
C ALA A 138 9.42 -4.80 6.45
N THR A 139 8.10 -4.60 6.37
CA THR A 139 7.18 -4.94 7.46
C THR A 139 6.09 -5.92 7.05
N ASN A 140 6.09 -6.43 5.81
CA ASN A 140 5.07 -7.33 5.30
C ASN A 140 3.65 -6.81 5.60
N PHE A 141 3.39 -5.57 5.22
CA PHE A 141 2.13 -4.82 5.42
C PHE A 141 1.77 -4.38 6.85
N VAL A 142 2.56 -4.71 7.88
CA VAL A 142 2.22 -4.33 9.27
C VAL A 142 2.08 -2.82 9.43
N VAL A 143 2.98 -2.03 8.83
CA VAL A 143 2.88 -0.55 8.82
C VAL A 143 1.90 -0.04 7.76
N SER A 144 1.68 -0.81 6.70
CA SER A 144 0.77 -0.42 5.60
C SER A 144 -0.68 -0.29 6.06
N VAL A 145 -1.12 -1.10 7.03
CA VAL A 145 -2.48 -1.05 7.58
C VAL A 145 -2.78 0.28 8.29
N PRO A 146 -2.04 0.69 9.33
CA PRO A 146 -2.30 1.98 9.98
C PRO A 146 -2.07 3.16 9.03
N LEU A 147 -1.10 3.07 8.11
CA LEU A 147 -0.89 4.09 7.07
C LEU A 147 -2.13 4.26 6.18
N ALA A 148 -2.67 3.15 5.66
CA ALA A 148 -3.85 3.16 4.81
C ALA A 148 -5.08 3.70 5.56
N CYS A 149 -5.31 3.25 6.80
CA CYS A 149 -6.43 3.74 7.61
C CYS A 149 -6.30 5.24 7.91
N TYR A 150 -5.11 5.71 8.29
CA TYR A 150 -4.86 7.12 8.55
C TYR A 150 -5.05 7.98 7.29
N TYR A 151 -4.51 7.52 6.15
CA TYR A 151 -4.64 8.20 4.88
C TYR A 151 -6.11 8.34 4.45
N LEU A 152 -6.88 7.24 4.47
CA LEU A 152 -8.30 7.24 4.11
C LEU A 152 -9.14 8.11 5.05
N TYR A 153 -8.81 8.12 6.34
CA TYR A 153 -9.45 9.02 7.30
C TYR A 153 -9.22 10.49 6.93
N LYS A 154 -7.97 10.87 6.63
CA LYS A 154 -7.63 12.23 6.21
C LYS A 154 -8.23 12.61 4.87
N ARG A 155 -8.25 11.69 3.91
CA ARG A 155 -8.91 11.87 2.62
C ARG A 155 -10.40 12.09 2.79
N HIS A 156 -11.05 11.32 3.66
CA HIS A 156 -12.45 11.53 4.00
C HIS A 156 -12.72 12.91 4.60
N GLU A 157 -11.88 13.39 5.52
CA GLU A 157 -12.01 14.76 6.07
C GLU A 157 -11.89 15.84 4.99
N ALA A 158 -10.98 15.68 4.04
CA ALA A 158 -10.67 16.70 3.03
C ALA A 158 -11.60 16.67 1.81
N VAL A 159 -12.00 15.48 1.35
CA VAL A 159 -12.72 15.25 0.09
C VAL A 159 -14.19 14.85 0.33
N GLY A 160 -14.55 14.44 1.56
CA GLY A 160 -15.89 13.95 1.90
C GLY A 160 -16.12 12.47 1.54
N THR A 161 -15.19 11.84 0.83
CA THR A 161 -15.18 10.39 0.57
C THR A 161 -13.85 9.79 1.02
N PRO A 162 -13.84 8.58 1.60
CA PRO A 162 -12.61 7.88 1.96
C PRO A 162 -11.64 7.78 0.80
#